data_AF-A0A4V6JJC8-F1
#
_entry.id   AF-A0A4V6JJC8-F1
#
_cell.length_a   1.000
_cell.length_b   1.000
_cell.length_c   1.000
_cell.angle_alpha   90.00
_cell.angle_beta   90.00
_cell.angle_gamma   90.00
#
_symmetry.space_group_name_H-M   'P 1'
#
loop_
_entity.id
_entity.type
_entity.pdbx_description
1 polymer ?
#
loop_
_entity_poly.entity_id
_entity_poly.type
_entity_poly.pdbx_seq_one_letter_code
_entity_poly.pdbx_strand_id
1 'polypeptide(L)'
;MTEGPLNETEMEWLEETLMTYGHDGESIMDVSELDGMMTAVLSGPVVVEPDRWLVAVWGGEKNIPRWKNDREMNRFIDLCFKHLNDIAERLSDYPDQFEPMFGMNDVDGETYTVVEEWCFGYMRGVALTDWSSLPESLRADLDLIAPARF
;
A
#
# COMPACT_ATOMS: atom_id res chain seq x y z
N MET A 1 4.82 -15.74 -17.92
CA MET A 1 4.70 -14.36 -18.40
C MET A 1 4.24 -13.56 -17.21
N THR A 2 5.18 -12.98 -16.47
CA THR A 2 4.84 -11.87 -15.58
C THR A 2 4.39 -10.74 -16.49
N GLU A 3 3.10 -10.41 -16.47
CA GLU A 3 2.68 -9.11 -16.98
C GLU A 3 3.43 -8.07 -16.15
N GLY A 4 4.08 -7.10 -16.79
CA GLY A 4 4.93 -6.11 -16.11
C GLY A 4 4.16 -5.24 -15.10
N PRO A 5 4.74 -4.13 -14.62
CA PRO A 5 4.07 -3.24 -13.67
C PRO A 5 2.70 -2.78 -14.15
N LEU A 6 1.86 -2.29 -13.22
CA LEU A 6 0.63 -1.61 -13.56
C LEU A 6 0.90 -0.49 -14.58
N ASN A 7 0.08 -0.42 -15.63
CA ASN A 7 0.09 0.74 -16.53
C ASN A 7 -0.75 1.89 -15.96
N GLU A 8 -0.66 3.06 -16.58
CA GLU A 8 -1.37 4.28 -16.15
C GLU A 8 -2.88 4.06 -15.97
N THR A 9 -3.55 3.42 -16.94
CA THR A 9 -5.00 3.18 -16.86
C THR A 9 -5.38 2.16 -15.77
N GLU A 10 -4.52 1.19 -15.50
CA GLU A 10 -4.73 0.26 -14.38
C GLU A 10 -4.55 0.96 -13.03
N MET A 11 -3.55 1.84 -12.93
CA MET A 11 -3.28 2.64 -11.74
C MET A 11 -4.41 3.62 -11.45
N GLU A 12 -4.84 4.40 -12.46
CA GLU A 12 -5.97 5.31 -12.36
C GLU A 12 -7.26 4.59 -11.92
N TRP A 13 -7.51 3.41 -12.48
CA TRP A 13 -8.69 2.63 -12.08
C TRP A 13 -8.59 2.14 -10.64
N LEU A 14 -7.40 1.75 -10.18
CA LEU A 14 -7.17 1.31 -8.80
C LEU A 14 -7.38 2.46 -7.82
N GLU A 15 -6.82 3.63 -8.13
CA GLU A 15 -7.00 4.90 -7.41
C GLU A 15 -8.49 5.26 -7.28
N GLU A 16 -9.21 5.33 -8.40
CA GLU A 16 -10.65 5.64 -8.41
C GLU A 16 -11.46 4.62 -7.59
N THR A 17 -11.04 3.35 -7.61
CA THR A 17 -11.72 2.28 -6.86
C THR A 17 -11.52 2.44 -5.36
N LEU A 18 -10.29 2.74 -4.91
CA LEU A 18 -9.98 3.03 -3.51
C LEU A 18 -10.78 4.24 -3.02
N MET A 19 -10.78 5.34 -3.78
CA MET A 19 -11.55 6.55 -3.45
C MET A 19 -13.07 6.30 -3.41
N THR A 20 -13.59 5.50 -4.33
CA THR A 20 -15.05 5.25 -4.42
C THR A 20 -15.58 4.43 -3.26
N TYR A 21 -14.79 3.45 -2.80
CA TYR A 21 -15.23 2.48 -1.79
C TYR A 21 -14.63 2.69 -0.41
N GLY A 22 -13.59 3.52 -0.30
CA GLY A 22 -12.89 3.81 0.94
C GLY A 22 -13.77 4.50 1.97
N HIS A 23 -13.47 4.21 3.23
CA HIS A 23 -14.05 4.88 4.39
C HIS A 23 -12.98 5.77 5.03
N ASP A 24 -13.22 7.08 5.08
CA ASP A 24 -12.29 8.08 5.62
C ASP A 24 -11.70 7.66 6.97
N GLY A 25 -10.36 7.62 7.03
CA GLY A 25 -9.59 7.27 8.22
C GLY A 25 -9.56 5.78 8.57
N GLU A 26 -10.40 4.94 7.95
CA GLU A 26 -10.43 3.50 8.18
C GLU A 26 -9.78 2.70 7.06
N SER A 27 -10.06 3.02 5.79
CA SER A 27 -9.51 2.34 4.62
C SER A 27 -8.20 2.98 4.13
N ILE A 28 -7.52 2.27 3.22
CA ILE A 28 -6.51 2.82 2.33
C ILE A 28 -7.21 3.77 1.35
N MET A 29 -6.68 4.98 1.21
CA MET A 29 -7.34 6.08 0.50
C MET A 29 -6.86 6.26 -0.93
N ASP A 30 -5.60 5.93 -1.21
CA ASP A 30 -4.97 6.07 -2.53
C ASP A 30 -3.91 4.99 -2.78
N VAL A 31 -3.37 4.98 -4.00
CA VAL A 31 -2.33 4.04 -4.42
C VAL A 31 -1.00 4.22 -3.69
N SER A 32 -0.70 5.43 -3.17
CA SER A 32 0.50 5.70 -2.38
C SER A 32 0.42 5.00 -1.01
N GLU A 33 -0.72 5.12 -0.33
CA GLU A 33 -1.00 4.41 0.92
C GLU A 33 -1.07 2.88 0.69
N LEU A 34 -1.62 2.44 -0.46
CA LEU A 34 -1.60 1.01 -0.83
C LEU A 34 -0.17 0.48 -1.01
N ASP A 35 0.68 1.20 -1.76
CA ASP A 35 2.08 0.85 -2.02
C ASP A 35 2.87 0.74 -0.70
N GLY A 36 2.69 1.70 0.21
CA GLY A 36 3.29 1.67 1.53
C GLY A 36 2.88 0.43 2.34
N MET A 37 1.57 0.14 2.37
CA MET A 37 1.05 -1.04 3.07
C MET A 37 1.60 -2.35 2.50
N MET A 38 1.63 -2.47 1.17
CA MET A 38 2.16 -3.64 0.47
C MET A 38 3.67 -3.80 0.69
N THR A 39 4.42 -2.69 0.69
CA THR A 39 5.85 -2.69 1.00
C THR A 39 6.10 -3.24 2.40
N ALA A 40 5.34 -2.79 3.42
CA ALA A 40 5.46 -3.33 4.79
C ALA A 40 5.05 -4.80 4.88
N VAL A 41 4.02 -5.23 4.14
CA VAL A 41 3.61 -6.64 4.07
C VAL A 41 4.72 -7.53 3.51
N LEU A 42 5.48 -7.04 2.53
CA LEU A 42 6.55 -7.78 1.87
C LEU A 42 7.89 -7.71 2.62
N SER A 43 8.22 -6.57 3.23
CA SER A 43 9.48 -6.37 3.96
C SER A 43 9.43 -6.84 5.42
N GLY A 44 8.22 -7.15 5.92
CA GLY A 44 7.98 -7.53 7.30
C GLY A 44 8.61 -8.87 7.71
N PRO A 45 8.86 -9.07 9.01
CA PRO A 45 9.52 -10.27 9.53
C PRO A 45 8.63 -11.53 9.53
N VAL A 46 7.33 -11.37 9.29
CA VAL A 46 6.33 -12.45 9.32
C VAL A 46 5.45 -12.36 8.08
N VAL A 47 5.21 -13.50 7.44
CA VAL A 47 4.32 -13.59 6.27
C VAL A 47 2.89 -13.21 6.65
N VAL A 48 2.26 -12.36 5.84
CA VAL A 48 0.85 -12.00 5.95
C VAL A 48 0.06 -12.71 4.86
N GLU A 49 -0.92 -13.53 5.26
CA GLU A 49 -1.81 -14.19 4.31
C GLU A 49 -2.64 -13.18 3.50
N PRO A 50 -2.95 -13.46 2.23
CA PRO A 50 -3.61 -12.49 1.38
C PRO A 50 -4.98 -12.00 1.84
N ASP A 51 -5.79 -12.90 2.40
CA ASP A 51 -7.09 -12.56 2.97
C ASP A 51 -6.98 -11.46 4.04
N ARG A 52 -5.94 -11.52 4.87
CA ARG A 52 -5.74 -10.59 5.97
C ARG A 52 -5.37 -9.19 5.49
N TRP A 53 -4.44 -9.06 4.55
CA TRP A 53 -4.08 -7.73 4.04
C TRP A 53 -5.17 -7.18 3.11
N LEU A 54 -5.86 -8.01 2.31
CA LEU A 54 -6.99 -7.56 1.49
C LEU A 54 -8.14 -7.00 2.34
N VAL A 55 -8.42 -7.60 3.50
CA VAL A 55 -9.41 -7.06 4.46
C VAL A 55 -8.91 -5.76 5.11
N ALA A 56 -7.62 -5.68 5.42
CA ALA A 56 -7.02 -4.51 6.04
C ALA A 56 -6.98 -3.29 5.11
N VAL A 57 -6.91 -3.48 3.79
CA VAL A 57 -7.06 -2.39 2.79
C VAL A 57 -8.34 -1.60 3.03
N TRP A 58 -9.42 -2.26 3.46
CA TRP A 58 -10.70 -1.60 3.70
C TRP A 58 -10.89 -1.14 5.14
N GLY A 59 -9.94 -1.39 6.04
CA GLY A 59 -10.09 -1.09 7.47
C GLY A 59 -10.88 -2.14 8.26
N GLY A 60 -11.00 -3.37 7.72
CA GLY A 60 -11.63 -4.49 8.40
C GLY A 60 -12.90 -5.01 7.71
N GLU A 61 -13.38 -6.17 8.18
CA GLU A 61 -14.48 -6.92 7.54
C GLU A 61 -15.77 -6.12 7.35
N LYS A 62 -16.07 -5.21 8.29
CA LYS A 62 -17.27 -4.36 8.26
C LYS A 62 -17.28 -3.34 7.11
N ASN A 63 -16.12 -3.04 6.54
CA ASN A 63 -15.91 -2.00 5.52
C ASN A 63 -15.59 -2.60 4.15
N ILE A 64 -15.57 -3.94 4.02
CA ILE A 64 -15.36 -4.57 2.73
C ILE A 64 -16.42 -4.05 1.74
N PRO A 65 -16.02 -3.61 0.54
CA PRO A 65 -16.94 -3.01 -0.42
C PRO A 65 -18.08 -3.94 -0.79
N ARG A 66 -19.26 -3.36 -0.95
CA ARG A 66 -20.33 -3.99 -1.71
C ARG A 66 -20.07 -3.74 -3.20
N TRP A 67 -19.22 -4.59 -3.77
CA TRP A 67 -18.87 -4.58 -5.19
C TRP A 67 -20.11 -4.61 -6.07
N LYS A 68 -20.09 -3.93 -7.22
CA LYS A 68 -21.22 -3.95 -8.15
C LYS A 68 -21.43 -5.36 -8.72
N ASN A 69 -20.35 -6.11 -8.87
CA ASN A 69 -20.32 -7.49 -9.34
C ASN A 69 -18.94 -8.14 -9.11
N ASP A 70 -18.88 -9.46 -9.25
CA ASP A 70 -17.65 -10.24 -9.05
C ASP A 70 -16.51 -9.84 -10.00
N ARG A 71 -16.80 -9.28 -11.19
CA ARG A 71 -15.75 -8.86 -12.14
C ARG A 71 -15.00 -7.63 -11.63
N GLU A 72 -15.72 -6.69 -11.01
CA GLU A 72 -15.11 -5.50 -10.40
C GLU A 72 -14.23 -5.88 -9.21
N MET A 73 -14.74 -6.76 -8.35
CA MET A 73 -13.98 -7.32 -7.22
C MET A 73 -12.72 -8.05 -7.69
N ASN A 74 -12.85 -8.96 -8.66
CA ASN A 74 -11.71 -9.72 -9.15
C ASN A 74 -10.68 -8.81 -9.81
N ARG A 75 -11.12 -7.80 -10.58
CA ARG A 75 -10.21 -6.81 -11.17
C ARG A 75 -9.42 -6.07 -10.09
N PHE A 76 -10.07 -5.64 -9.00
CA PHE A 76 -9.38 -5.00 -7.88
C PHE A 76 -8.30 -5.92 -7.28
N ILE A 77 -8.68 -7.16 -6.98
CA ILE A 77 -7.76 -8.15 -6.39
C ILE A 77 -6.58 -8.42 -7.34
N ASP A 78 -6.84 -8.63 -8.63
CA ASP A 78 -5.83 -8.92 -9.64
C ASP A 78 -4.82 -7.77 -9.77
N LEU A 79 -5.28 -6.51 -9.77
CA LEU A 79 -4.40 -5.34 -9.84
C LEU A 79 -3.60 -5.14 -8.55
N CYS A 80 -4.19 -5.39 -7.38
CA CYS A 80 -3.46 -5.39 -6.11
C CYS A 80 -2.33 -6.43 -6.12
N PHE A 81 -2.59 -7.66 -6.60
CA PHE A 81 -1.54 -8.68 -6.69
C PHE A 81 -0.49 -8.35 -7.75
N LYS A 82 -0.89 -7.75 -8.88
CA LYS A 82 0.06 -7.28 -9.89
C LYS A 82 1.01 -6.22 -9.32
N HIS A 83 0.49 -5.27 -8.55
CA HIS A 83 1.31 -4.27 -7.87
C HIS A 83 2.21 -4.88 -6.79
N LEU A 84 1.65 -5.74 -5.93
CA LEU A 84 2.39 -6.47 -4.90
C LEU A 84 3.55 -7.28 -5.51
N ASN A 85 3.34 -7.93 -6.65
CA ASN A 85 4.39 -8.69 -7.33
C ASN A 85 5.51 -7.80 -7.90
N ASP A 86 5.18 -6.60 -8.43
CA ASP A 86 6.20 -5.64 -8.88
C ASP A 86 7.07 -5.16 -7.72
N ILE A 87 6.45 -4.83 -6.57
CA ILE A 87 7.17 -4.47 -5.33
C ILE A 87 8.05 -5.65 -4.89
N ALA A 88 7.51 -6.87 -4.86
CA ALA A 88 8.26 -8.05 -4.43
C ALA A 88 9.49 -8.33 -5.31
N GLU A 89 9.34 -8.21 -6.64
CA GLU A 89 10.44 -8.35 -7.59
C GLU A 89 11.53 -7.29 -7.37
N ARG A 90 11.13 -6.02 -7.17
CA ARG A 90 12.10 -4.94 -6.86
C ARG A 90 12.81 -5.18 -5.53
N LEU A 91 12.09 -5.50 -4.46
CA LEU A 91 12.70 -5.72 -3.15
C LEU A 91 13.64 -6.93 -3.13
N SER A 92 13.36 -7.97 -3.91
CA SER A 92 14.16 -9.20 -3.96
C SER A 92 15.32 -9.13 -4.94
N ASP A 93 15.03 -8.81 -6.20
CA ASP A 93 15.93 -9.06 -7.32
C ASP A 93 16.62 -7.78 -7.80
N TYR A 94 15.99 -6.62 -7.58
CA TYR A 94 16.50 -5.30 -8.02
C TYR A 94 16.33 -4.22 -6.94
N PRO A 95 16.88 -4.40 -5.72
CA PRO A 95 16.61 -3.50 -4.60
C PRO A 95 17.07 -2.05 -4.86
N ASP A 96 18.11 -1.86 -5.68
CA ASP A 96 18.58 -0.53 -6.10
C ASP A 96 17.59 0.20 -7.03
N GLN A 97 16.54 -0.48 -7.51
CA GLN A 97 15.48 0.07 -8.38
C GLN A 97 14.14 0.20 -7.64
N PHE A 98 14.09 -0.11 -6.34
CA PHE A 98 12.90 0.14 -5.54
C PHE A 98 12.76 1.64 -5.28
N GLU A 99 11.64 2.22 -5.69
CA GLU A 99 11.26 3.59 -5.38
C GLU A 99 9.83 3.57 -4.81
N PRO A 100 9.61 4.11 -3.59
CA PRO A 100 8.26 4.26 -3.04
C PRO A 100 7.34 5.08 -3.94
N MET A 101 6.08 4.67 -4.05
CA MET A 101 5.09 5.46 -4.77
C MET A 101 4.59 6.61 -3.89
N PHE A 102 5.26 7.77 -3.96
CA PHE A 102 4.83 8.98 -3.25
C PHE A 102 3.78 9.78 -4.03
N GLY A 103 2.88 10.43 -3.29
CA GLY A 103 1.96 11.40 -3.82
C GLY A 103 2.65 12.70 -4.27
N MET A 104 1.94 13.49 -5.06
CA MET A 104 2.38 14.83 -5.48
C MET A 104 1.24 15.82 -5.25
N ASN A 105 1.58 17.02 -4.76
CA ASN A 105 0.62 18.09 -4.53
C ASN A 105 1.13 19.40 -5.13
N ASP A 106 0.28 20.06 -5.93
CA ASP A 106 0.59 21.34 -6.58
C ASP A 106 0.06 22.50 -5.72
N VAL A 107 0.97 23.32 -5.20
CA VAL A 107 0.65 24.49 -4.39
C VAL A 107 1.32 25.72 -5.00
N ASP A 108 0.52 26.72 -5.36
CA ASP A 108 0.98 27.99 -5.95
C ASP A 108 1.89 27.83 -7.20
N GLY A 109 1.67 26.76 -7.97
CA GLY A 109 2.42 26.47 -9.21
C GLY A 109 3.72 25.69 -9.01
N GLU A 110 4.01 25.25 -7.77
CA GLU A 110 5.12 24.38 -7.42
C GLU A 110 4.59 23.00 -7.02
N THR A 111 5.24 21.93 -7.49
CA THR A 111 4.89 20.55 -7.16
C THR A 111 5.72 20.05 -5.98
N TYR A 112 5.06 19.54 -4.95
CA TYR A 112 5.69 18.99 -3.75
C TYR A 112 5.42 17.50 -3.63
N THR A 113 6.45 16.72 -3.31
CA THR A 113 6.30 15.31 -2.95
C THR A 113 5.62 15.17 -1.60
N VAL A 114 4.60 14.33 -1.54
CA VAL A 114 3.85 14.00 -0.33
C VAL A 114 4.16 12.56 0.04
N VAL A 115 4.80 12.39 1.20
CA VAL A 115 5.23 11.08 1.71
C VAL A 115 4.28 10.50 2.77
N GLU A 116 3.32 11.32 3.22
CA GLU A 116 2.50 11.04 4.40
C GLU A 116 1.58 9.84 4.18
N GLU A 117 0.91 9.76 3.03
CA GLU A 117 0.00 8.67 2.67
C GLU A 117 0.77 7.34 2.60
N TRP A 118 1.95 7.35 1.98
CA TRP A 118 2.81 6.17 1.94
C TRP A 118 3.21 5.70 3.35
N CYS A 119 3.61 6.63 4.22
CA CYS A 119 3.94 6.33 5.61
C CYS A 119 2.75 5.78 6.40
N PHE A 120 1.55 6.33 6.23
CA PHE A 120 0.32 5.78 6.84
C PHE A 120 0.08 4.34 6.39
N GLY A 121 0.19 4.09 5.10
CA GLY A 121 0.07 2.77 4.50
C GLY A 121 1.05 1.78 5.10
N TYR A 122 2.33 2.16 5.12
CA TYR A 122 3.39 1.33 5.69
C TYR A 122 3.09 0.97 7.14
N MET A 123 2.66 1.94 7.97
CA MET A 123 2.32 1.67 9.37
C MET A 123 1.06 0.82 9.53
N ARG A 124 0.09 0.88 8.61
CA ARG A 124 -1.03 -0.08 8.57
C ARG A 124 -0.54 -1.50 8.28
N GLY A 125 0.40 -1.67 7.35
CA GLY A 125 1.02 -2.96 7.06
C GLY A 125 1.83 -3.51 8.23
N VAL A 126 2.60 -2.66 8.92
CA VAL A 126 3.32 -3.00 10.15
C VAL A 126 2.37 -3.52 11.23
N ALA A 127 1.20 -2.88 11.39
CA ALA A 127 0.19 -3.30 12.36
C ALA A 127 -0.42 -4.69 12.08
N LEU A 128 -0.18 -5.27 10.90
CA LEU A 128 -0.59 -6.64 10.60
C LEU A 128 0.34 -7.68 11.21
N THR A 129 1.56 -7.38 11.63
CA THR A 129 2.46 -8.43 12.13
C THR A 129 3.23 -8.00 13.37
N ASP A 130 3.89 -8.96 14.00
CA ASP A 130 4.77 -8.68 15.12
C ASP A 130 6.15 -8.26 14.60
N TRP A 131 6.48 -6.98 14.79
CA TRP A 131 7.77 -6.37 14.43
C TRP A 131 8.75 -6.33 15.63
N SER A 132 8.39 -6.94 16.78
CA SER A 132 9.17 -6.88 18.01
C SER A 132 10.58 -7.48 17.91
N SER A 133 10.81 -8.35 16.94
CA SER A 133 12.08 -9.02 16.66
C SER A 133 13.09 -8.17 15.89
N LEU A 134 12.72 -6.96 15.45
CA LEU A 134 13.63 -6.09 14.70
C LEU A 134 14.84 -5.66 15.52
N PRO A 135 16.05 -5.71 14.91
CA PRO A 135 17.25 -5.09 15.45
C PRO A 135 17.02 -3.61 15.77
N GLU A 136 17.69 -3.11 16.81
CA GLU A 136 17.56 -1.72 17.27
C GLU A 136 17.86 -0.69 16.18
N SER A 137 18.83 -0.96 15.31
CA SER A 137 19.14 -0.08 14.18
C SER A 137 17.97 0.08 13.22
N LEU A 138 17.32 -1.03 12.84
CA LEU A 138 16.16 -1.00 11.93
C LEU A 138 14.90 -0.48 12.61
N ARG A 139 14.79 -0.62 13.94
CA ARG A 139 13.71 -0.03 14.72
C ARG A 139 13.78 1.49 14.70
N ALA A 140 14.97 2.07 14.82
CA ALA A 140 15.16 3.51 14.71
C ALA A 140 14.73 4.03 13.33
N ASP A 141 15.02 3.28 12.25
CA ASP A 141 14.59 3.64 10.90
C ASP A 141 13.06 3.51 10.74
N LEU A 142 12.45 2.46 11.28
CA LEU A 142 10.99 2.28 11.30
C LEU A 142 10.27 3.43 12.03
N ASP A 143 10.84 3.89 13.16
CA ASP A 143 10.27 4.98 13.95
C ASP A 143 10.25 6.32 13.17
N LEU A 144 11.08 6.47 12.13
CA LEU A 144 11.04 7.64 11.23
C LEU A 144 9.88 7.60 10.23
N ILE A 145 9.38 6.40 9.92
CA ILE A 145 8.22 6.20 9.03
C ILE A 145 6.92 6.46 9.80
N ALA A 146 6.91 6.22 11.10
CA ALA A 146 5.73 6.43 11.92
C ALA A 146 5.29 7.91 11.88
N PRO A 147 4.04 8.22 11.43
CA PRO A 147 3.57 9.58 11.40
C PRO A 147 3.60 10.19 12.79
N ALA A 148 4.00 11.46 12.88
CA ALA A 148 3.99 12.19 14.13
C ALA A 148 2.58 12.15 14.73
N ARG A 149 2.46 11.64 15.96
CA ARG A 149 1.21 11.72 16.73
C ARG A 149 0.97 13.20 17.05
N PHE A 150 0.17 13.90 16.24
CA PHE A 150 -0.35 15.22 16.58
C PHE A 150 -1.57 15.10 17.49
#